data_AF-A0A0K0CXM8-F1
#
_entry.id   AF-A0A0K0CXM8-F1
#
_cell.length_a   1.000
_cell.length_b   1.000
_cell.length_c   1.000
_cell.angle_alpha   90.00
_cell.angle_beta   90.00
_cell.angle_gamma   90.00
#
_symmetry.space_group_name_H-M   'P 1'
#
loop_
_entity.id
_entity.type
_entity.pdbx_description
1 polymer ?
#
loop_
_entity_poly.entity_id
_entity_poly.type
_entity_poly.pdbx_seq_one_letter_code
_entity_poly.pdbx_strand_id
1 'polypeptide(L)'
;MEDDLNPNKSTKHLTTLKRVYMKVLHLVERGCIFVGHALVNDFSALNIYVPVKQMIDTVELFRVPQQRLFSLQFLAWHLLGEKIQLGIHDSVEDARVALKLFRKWQELNRDGGDSSLNG
;
A
#
# COMPACT_ATOMS: atom_id res chain seq x y z
N MET A 1 17.79 10.28 -3.88
CA MET A 1 16.98 11.38 -4.44
C MET A 1 17.69 12.15 -5.53
N GLU A 2 18.91 12.69 -5.34
CA GLU A 2 19.58 13.47 -6.43
C GLU A 2 19.99 12.65 -7.66
N ASP A 3 20.23 11.34 -7.53
CA ASP A 3 20.71 10.49 -8.64
C ASP A 3 19.61 9.65 -9.33
N ASP A 4 18.36 9.70 -8.84
CA ASP A 4 17.28 8.80 -9.32
C ASP A 4 16.80 9.12 -10.74
N LEU A 5 16.95 10.38 -11.18
CA LEU A 5 16.54 10.87 -12.50
C LEU A 5 17.70 10.96 -13.50
N ASN A 6 18.92 10.60 -13.10
CA ASN A 6 20.07 10.63 -14.00
C ASN A 6 20.14 9.30 -14.78
N PRO A 7 19.94 9.30 -16.11
CA PRO A 7 19.98 8.07 -16.91
C PRO A 7 21.33 7.35 -16.87
N ASN A 8 22.40 8.02 -16.47
CA ASN A 8 23.74 7.44 -16.36
C ASN A 8 24.08 6.92 -14.95
N LYS A 9 23.20 7.13 -13.96
CA LYS A 9 23.44 6.71 -12.57
C LYS A 9 22.26 5.97 -11.92
N SER A 10 21.06 6.11 -12.48
CA SER A 10 19.86 5.48 -11.92
C SER A 10 19.90 3.97 -12.13
N THR A 11 19.76 3.22 -11.03
CA THR A 11 19.60 1.75 -11.05
C THR A 11 18.16 1.32 -11.34
N LYS A 12 17.24 2.29 -11.46
CA LYS A 12 15.81 2.05 -11.68
C LYS A 12 15.46 2.24 -13.16
N HIS A 13 14.49 1.47 -13.66
CA HIS A 13 14.02 1.62 -15.04
C HIS A 13 13.29 2.97 -15.19
N LEU A 14 14.00 3.97 -15.70
CA LEU A 14 13.42 5.27 -16.01
C LEU A 14 12.29 5.10 -17.04
N THR A 15 11.10 5.59 -16.67
CA THR A 15 9.92 5.56 -17.52
C THR A 15 9.29 6.94 -17.51
N THR A 16 8.50 7.26 -18.54
CA THR A 16 7.75 8.51 -18.56
C THR A 16 6.52 8.41 -17.67
N LEU A 17 6.12 9.54 -17.09
CA LEU A 17 4.86 9.68 -16.35
C LEU A 17 3.68 9.20 -17.19
N LYS A 18 3.65 9.57 -18.49
CA LYS A 18 2.63 9.12 -19.45
C LYS A 18 2.52 7.59 -19.49
N ARG A 19 3.64 6.87 -19.52
CA ARG A 19 3.61 5.39 -19.59
C ARG A 19 3.12 4.77 -18.29
N VAL A 20 3.46 5.34 -17.13
CA VAL A 20 2.93 4.90 -15.82
C VAL A 20 1.43 5.15 -15.74
N TYR A 21 1.01 6.36 -16.10
CA TYR A 21 -0.39 6.77 -16.11
C TYR A 21 -1.26 5.83 -16.96
N MET A 22 -0.85 5.55 -18.20
CA MET A 22 -1.60 4.65 -19.10
C MET A 22 -1.64 3.21 -18.58
N LYS A 23 -0.59 2.72 -17.92
CA LYS A 23 -0.61 1.39 -17.29
C LYS A 23 -1.62 1.33 -16.14
N VAL A 24 -1.62 2.32 -15.27
CA VAL A 24 -2.55 2.37 -14.13
C VAL A 24 -3.99 2.48 -14.63
N LEU A 25 -4.27 3.37 -15.59
CA LEU A 25 -5.60 3.48 -16.21
C LEU A 25 -6.06 2.15 -16.82
N HIS A 26 -5.19 1.48 -17.56
CA HIS A 26 -5.54 0.18 -18.15
C HIS A 26 -5.91 -0.85 -17.07
N LEU A 27 -5.20 -0.89 -15.95
CA LEU A 27 -5.53 -1.79 -14.84
C LEU A 27 -6.87 -1.39 -14.18
N VAL A 28 -7.16 -0.10 -14.05
CA VAL A 28 -8.45 0.39 -13.55
C VAL A 28 -9.59 -0.05 -14.47
N GLU A 29 -9.45 0.17 -15.79
CA GLU A 29 -10.45 -0.23 -16.81
C GLU A 29 -10.73 -1.73 -16.79
N ARG A 30 -9.71 -2.55 -16.51
CA ARG A 30 -9.81 -4.01 -16.41
C ARG A 30 -10.46 -4.49 -15.10
N GLY A 31 -10.83 -3.58 -14.19
CA GLY A 31 -11.44 -3.94 -12.92
C GLY A 31 -10.45 -4.48 -11.89
N CYS A 32 -9.14 -4.24 -12.05
CA CYS A 32 -8.14 -4.71 -11.10
C CYS A 32 -8.35 -4.08 -9.72
N ILE A 33 -8.05 -4.84 -8.67
CA ILE A 33 -8.06 -4.37 -7.28
C ILE A 33 -6.63 -3.96 -6.90
N PHE A 34 -6.49 -2.76 -6.36
CA PHE A 34 -5.24 -2.19 -5.89
C PHE A 34 -5.17 -2.34 -4.36
N VAL A 35 -4.12 -3.01 -3.90
CA VAL A 35 -3.81 -3.17 -2.47
C VAL A 35 -2.60 -2.31 -2.15
N GLY A 36 -2.67 -1.51 -1.09
CA GLY A 36 -1.58 -0.61 -0.71
C GLY A 36 -1.81 0.05 0.64
N HIS A 37 -1.04 1.10 0.92
CA HIS A 37 -1.12 1.86 2.18
C HIS A 37 -1.19 3.35 1.86
N ALA A 38 -2.28 4.00 2.27
CA ALA A 38 -2.59 5.39 1.92
C ALA A 38 -2.66 5.64 0.40
N LEU A 39 -3.28 4.71 -0.34
CA LEU A 39 -3.39 4.70 -1.81
C LEU A 39 -4.03 5.99 -2.39
N VAL A 40 -4.87 6.66 -1.61
CA VAL A 40 -5.48 7.95 -1.99
C VAL A 40 -4.40 8.98 -2.36
N ASN A 41 -3.31 9.01 -1.60
CA ASN A 41 -2.20 9.94 -1.84
C ASN A 41 -1.47 9.59 -3.15
N ASP A 42 -1.24 8.30 -3.39
CA ASP A 42 -0.56 7.82 -4.61
C ASP A 42 -1.37 8.13 -5.87
N PHE A 43 -2.68 7.84 -5.86
CA PHE A 43 -3.54 8.11 -7.00
C PHE A 43 -3.78 9.61 -7.23
N SER A 44 -3.83 10.41 -6.15
CA SER A 44 -3.87 11.87 -6.25
C SER A 44 -2.61 12.43 -6.89
N ALA A 45 -1.43 11.93 -6.52
CA ALA A 45 -0.16 12.32 -7.14
C ALA A 45 -0.08 11.96 -8.63
N LEU A 46 -0.74 10.86 -9.04
CA LEU A 46 -0.86 10.47 -10.45
C LEU A 46 -2.03 11.15 -11.19
N ASN A 47 -2.87 11.92 -10.49
CA ASN A 47 -4.09 12.52 -11.02
C ASN A 47 -5.02 11.48 -11.70
N ILE A 48 -5.23 10.33 -11.05
CA ILE A 48 -6.12 9.26 -11.50
C ILE A 48 -7.23 9.05 -10.49
N TYR A 49 -8.47 8.99 -10.96
CA TYR A 49 -9.59 8.52 -10.16
C TYR A 49 -9.67 6.99 -10.21
N VAL A 50 -9.64 6.33 -9.05
CA VAL A 50 -9.86 4.89 -8.91
C VAL A 50 -11.13 4.68 -8.09
N PRO A 51 -12.10 3.86 -8.56
CA PRO A 51 -13.30 3.56 -7.79
C PRO A 51 -12.95 2.93 -6.43
N VAL A 52 -13.64 3.34 -5.35
CA VAL A 52 -13.38 2.83 -3.99
C VAL A 52 -13.47 1.30 -3.90
N LYS A 53 -14.38 0.69 -4.67
CA LYS A 53 -14.50 -0.79 -4.76
C LYS A 53 -13.26 -1.51 -5.31
N GLN A 54 -12.37 -0.79 -5.99
CA GLN A 54 -11.10 -1.28 -6.51
C GLN A 54 -9.92 -0.95 -5.60
N MET A 55 -10.16 -0.33 -4.44
CA MET A 55 -9.13 0.07 -3.50
C MET A 55 -9.26 -0.73 -2.21
N ILE A 56 -8.17 -1.39 -1.84
CA ILE A 56 -8.00 -2.01 -0.53
C ILE A 56 -6.84 -1.28 0.14
N ASP A 57 -7.19 -0.32 0.99
CA ASP A 57 -6.22 0.50 1.70
C ASP A 57 -5.97 -0.03 3.10
N THR A 58 -4.77 -0.55 3.34
CA THR A 58 -4.37 -1.09 4.63
C THR A 58 -4.41 -0.06 5.75
N VAL A 59 -4.28 1.24 5.47
CA VAL A 59 -4.41 2.28 6.50
C VAL A 59 -5.84 2.36 7.05
N GLU A 60 -6.84 2.13 6.20
CA GLU A 60 -8.24 2.12 6.59
C GLU A 60 -8.65 0.77 7.19
N LEU A 61 -8.08 -0.35 6.71
CA LEU A 61 -8.35 -1.68 7.27
C LEU A 61 -7.98 -1.80 8.76
N PHE A 62 -6.91 -1.12 9.18
CA PHE A 62 -6.44 -1.11 10.57
C PHE A 62 -6.78 0.19 11.31
N ARG A 63 -7.72 0.98 10.77
CA ARG A 63 -8.14 2.23 11.39
C ARG A 63 -8.97 1.97 12.64
N VAL A 64 -8.58 2.62 13.73
CA VAL A 64 -9.41 2.70 14.94
C VAL A 64 -10.20 4.02 14.90
N PRO A 65 -11.53 4.00 15.08
CA PRO A 65 -12.34 5.21 15.12
C PRO A 65 -11.78 6.23 16.12
N GLN A 66 -11.77 7.51 15.73
CA GLN A 66 -11.30 8.64 16.56
C GLN A 66 -9.80 8.62 16.91
N GLN A 67 -9.01 7.69 16.36
CA GLN A 67 -7.57 7.65 16.53
C GLN A 67 -6.83 8.09 15.26
N ARG A 68 -5.56 8.48 15.42
CA ARG A 68 -4.67 8.78 14.30
C ARG A 68 -4.43 7.51 13.48
N LEU A 69 -4.32 7.67 12.16
CA LEU A 69 -3.91 6.61 11.25
C LEU A 69 -2.50 6.10 11.58
N PHE A 70 -2.33 4.78 11.57
CA PHE A 70 -1.04 4.14 11.79
C PHE A 70 -0.17 4.17 10.53
N SER A 71 1.13 4.38 10.69
CA SER A 71 2.07 4.29 9.57
C SER A 71 2.30 2.84 9.14
N LEU A 72 2.73 2.65 7.89
CA LEU A 72 3.13 1.34 7.39
C LEU A 72 4.21 0.70 8.26
N GLN A 73 5.23 1.46 8.68
CA GLN A 73 6.29 0.98 9.58
C GLN A 73 5.74 0.45 10.90
N PHE A 74 4.80 1.20 11.50
CA PHE A 74 4.17 0.80 12.77
C PHE A 74 3.42 -0.52 12.59
N LEU A 75 2.58 -0.62 11.55
CA LEU A 75 1.80 -1.84 11.29
C LEU A 75 2.71 -3.02 10.95
N ALA A 76 3.74 -2.82 10.13
CA ALA A 76 4.71 -3.85 9.79
C ALA A 76 5.41 -4.41 11.04
N TRP A 77 5.85 -3.52 11.92
CA TRP A 77 6.53 -3.93 13.14
C TRP A 77 5.58 -4.67 14.10
N HIS A 78 4.39 -4.13 14.36
CA HIS A 78 3.47 -4.70 15.35
C HIS A 78 2.76 -5.98 14.88
N LEU A 79 2.39 -6.06 13.60
CA LEU A 79 1.56 -7.16 13.09
C LEU A 79 2.36 -8.23 12.36
N LEU A 80 3.51 -7.88 11.79
CA LEU A 80 4.36 -8.80 11.02
C LEU A 80 5.72 -9.07 11.70
N GLY A 81 6.11 -8.27 12.70
CA GLY A 81 7.45 -8.33 13.30
C GLY A 81 8.55 -7.83 12.36
N GLU A 82 8.19 -7.13 11.28
CA GLU A 82 9.12 -6.67 10.24
C GLU A 82 9.53 -5.21 10.49
N LYS A 83 10.83 -4.93 10.49
CA LYS A 83 11.36 -3.56 10.48
C LYS A 83 11.67 -3.18 9.05
N ILE A 84 10.94 -2.21 8.52
CA ILE A 84 11.04 -1.74 7.14
C ILE A 84 11.50 -0.28 7.12
N GLN A 85 11.94 0.23 5.96
CA GLN A 85 12.29 1.64 5.81
C GLN A 85 13.38 2.14 6.79
N LEU A 86 14.30 1.26 7.23
CA LEU A 86 15.39 1.59 8.15
C LEU A 86 16.50 2.47 7.52
N GLY A 87 16.37 2.83 6.25
CA GLY A 87 17.32 3.63 5.48
C GLY A 87 16.64 4.35 4.32
N ILE A 88 16.95 3.98 3.08
CA ILE A 88 16.26 4.51 1.90
C ILE A 88 14.94 3.78 1.72
N HIS A 89 13.84 4.52 1.54
CA HIS A 89 12.53 3.97 1.21
C HIS A 89 12.56 3.22 -0.14
N ASP A 90 12.15 1.96 -0.14
CA ASP A 90 11.97 1.16 -1.36
C ASP A 90 10.49 0.87 -1.59
N SER A 91 9.91 1.48 -2.63
CA SER A 91 8.47 1.33 -2.94
C SER A 91 8.06 -0.12 -3.20
N VAL A 92 9.02 -0.97 -3.59
CA VAL A 92 8.80 -2.40 -3.81
C VAL A 92 8.75 -3.17 -2.48
N GLU A 93 9.54 -2.79 -1.47
CA GLU A 93 9.38 -3.28 -0.09
C GLU A 93 8.00 -2.87 0.45
N ASP A 94 7.65 -1.59 0.34
CA ASP A 94 6.39 -1.04 0.86
C ASP A 94 5.16 -1.74 0.27
N ALA A 95 5.13 -1.95 -1.05
CA ALA A 95 4.04 -2.65 -1.72
C ALA A 95 3.90 -4.10 -1.25
N ARG A 96 5.02 -4.79 -1.00
CA ARG A 96 4.99 -6.16 -0.48
C ARG A 96 4.47 -6.20 0.95
N VAL A 97 4.89 -5.26 1.79
CA VAL A 97 4.46 -5.19 3.18
C VAL A 97 2.98 -4.86 3.27
N ALA A 98 2.49 -3.90 2.48
CA ALA A 98 1.05 -3.62 2.40
C ALA A 98 0.25 -4.85 1.98
N LEU A 99 0.74 -5.64 1.01
CA LEU A 99 0.10 -6.90 0.63
C LEU A 99 0.10 -7.94 1.76
N LYS A 100 1.22 -8.06 2.52
CA LYS A 100 1.29 -8.94 3.70
C LYS A 100 0.30 -8.50 4.78
N LEU A 101 0.19 -7.20 5.05
CA LEU A 101 -0.75 -6.63 6.00
C LEU A 101 -2.20 -6.92 5.59
N PHE A 102 -2.54 -6.80 4.31
CA PHE A 102 -3.86 -7.19 3.81
C PHE A 102 -4.15 -8.67 4.05
N ARG A 103 -3.20 -9.56 3.76
CA ARG A 103 -3.35 -11.00 4.05
C ARG A 103 -3.52 -11.26 5.54
N LYS A 104 -2.75 -10.58 6.38
CA LYS A 104 -2.88 -10.68 7.84
C LYS A 104 -4.25 -10.22 8.31
N TRP A 105 -4.79 -9.14 7.75
CA TRP A 105 -6.15 -8.70 8.00
C TRP A 105 -7.17 -9.78 7.60
N GLN A 106 -7.01 -10.43 6.44
CA GLN A 106 -7.90 -11.52 6.03
C GLN A 106 -7.84 -12.72 6.99
N GLU A 107 -6.66 -13.09 7.49
CA GLU A 107 -6.50 -14.14 8.51
C GLU A 107 -7.26 -13.78 9.78
N LEU A 108 -7.02 -12.59 10.34
CA LEU A 108 -7.68 -12.13 11.56
C LEU A 108 -9.21 -12.08 11.45
N ASN A 109 -9.75 -11.73 10.27
CA ASN A 109 -11.19 -11.70 10.06
C ASN A 109 -11.81 -13.08 9.78
N ARG A 110 -11.03 -14.06 9.32
CA ARG A 110 -11.49 -15.45 9.22
C ARG A 110 -11.52 -16.11 10.60
N ASP A 111 -10.49 -15.85 11.40
CA ASP A 111 -10.34 -16.44 12.74
C ASP A 111 -11.22 -15.72 13.78
N GLY A 112 -11.58 -14.45 13.54
CA GLY A 112 -12.49 -13.65 14.37
C GLY A 112 -13.97 -14.05 14.33
N GLY A 113 -14.31 -15.13 13.60
CA GLY A 113 -15.63 -15.78 13.66
C GLY A 113 -15.91 -16.56 14.95
N ASP A 114 -14.92 -16.71 15.85
CA ASP A 114 -15.11 -17.29 17.18
C ASP A 114 -14.94 -16.20 18.26
N SER A 115 -15.92 -15.31 18.37
CA SER A 115 -16.01 -14.34 19.46
C SER A 115 -16.61 -14.97 20.72
N SER A 116 -15.94 -15.98 21.25
CA SER A 116 -16.14 -16.51 22.61
C SER A 116 -15.27 -15.75 23.61
N LEU A 117 -15.36 -14.42 23.66
CA LEU A 117 -14.78 -13.59 24.73
C LEU A 117 -15.67 -12.36 24.98
N ASN A 118 -16.80 -12.59 25.65
CA ASN A 118 -17.41 -11.62 26.55
C ASN A 118 -17.64 -12.35 27.88
N GLY A 119 -16.66 -12.21 28.78
CA GLY A 119 -16.78 -12.54 30.20
C GLY A 119 -16.86 -11.26 31.02
#